data_AF-A0A3D5Y3A9-F1
#
_entry.id   AF-A0A3D5Y3A9-F1
#
_cell.length_a   1.000
_cell.length_b   1.000
_cell.length_c   1.000
_cell.angle_alpha   90.00
_cell.angle_beta   90.00
_cell.angle_gamma   90.00
#
_symmetry.space_group_name_H-M   'P 1'
#
loop_
_entity.id
_entity.type
_entity.pdbx_description
1 polymer ?
#
loop_
_entity_poly.entity_id
_entity_poly.type
_entity_poly.pdbx_seq_one_letter_code
_entity_poly.pdbx_strand_id
1 'polypeptide(L)' 'AHHIDQEDYFEAELANLQPMASDGLLTVKNGDLVEVSSAGRFLLRNICMVFDCYLGHTPGRPRHSRVI' A
#
# COMPACT_ATOMS: atom_id res chain seq x y z
N ALA A 1 1.30 -26.02 -9.22
CA ALA A 1 1.29 -24.56 -9.40
C ALA A 1 0.11 -24.02 -8.60
N HIS A 2 0.34 -23.13 -7.64
CA HIS A 2 -0.76 -22.49 -6.91
C HIS A 2 -1.32 -21.37 -7.79
N HIS A 3 -2.60 -21.46 -8.15
CA HIS A 3 -3.31 -20.42 -8.90
C HIS A 3 -3.75 -19.35 -7.89
N ILE A 4 -2.91 -18.34 -7.69
CA ILE A 4 -3.24 -17.18 -6.86
C ILE A 4 -3.74 -16.12 -7.83
N ASP A 5 -5.01 -15.77 -7.71
CA ASP A 5 -5.56 -14.60 -8.37
C ASP A 5 -5.08 -13.36 -7.61
N GLN A 6 -4.27 -12.53 -8.26
CA GLN A 6 -3.62 -11.38 -7.65
C GLN A 6 -4.62 -10.25 -7.39
N GLU A 7 -5.64 -10.14 -8.24
CA GLU A 7 -6.66 -9.08 -8.14
C GLU A 7 -7.53 -9.32 -6.91
N ASP A 8 -7.97 -10.56 -6.70
CA ASP A 8 -8.76 -10.95 -5.52
C ASP A 8 -7.92 -10.86 -4.23
N TYR A 9 -6.64 -11.23 -4.28
CA TYR A 9 -5.79 -11.24 -3.09
C TYR A 9 -5.44 -9.83 -2.60
N PHE A 10 -5.30 -8.86 -3.51
CA PHE A 10 -4.88 -7.48 -3.19
C PHE A 10 -6.00 -6.44 -3.34
N GLU A 11 -7.26 -6.83 -3.47
CA GLU A 11 -8.39 -5.92 -3.66
C GLU A 11 -8.42 -4.81 -2.59
N ALA A 12 -8.24 -5.19 -1.32
CA ALA A 12 -8.24 -4.28 -0.19
C ALA A 12 -7.04 -3.31 -0.22
N GLU A 13 -5.86 -3.82 -0.55
CA GLU A 13 -4.63 -3.05 -0.68
C GLU A 13 -4.72 -2.05 -1.84
N LEU A 14 -5.25 -2.47 -2.99
CA LEU A 14 -5.47 -1.61 -4.15
C LEU A 14 -6.47 -0.50 -3.84
N ALA A 15 -7.53 -0.80 -3.09
CA ALA A 15 -8.47 0.22 -2.60
C ALA A 15 -7.79 1.23 -1.66
N ASN A 16 -6.89 0.77 -0.78
CA ASN A 16 -6.13 1.64 0.12
C ASN A 16 -5.08 2.51 -0.59
N LEU A 17 -4.63 2.13 -1.78
CA LEU A 17 -3.70 2.94 -2.60
C LEU A 17 -4.39 4.07 -3.37
N GLN A 18 -5.69 3.97 -3.67
CA GLN A 18 -6.45 4.98 -4.41
C GLN A 18 -6.33 6.42 -3.88
N PRO A 19 -6.45 6.69 -2.56
CA PRO A 19 -6.25 8.05 -2.05
C PRO A 19 -4.82 8.56 -2.29
N MET A 20 -3.80 7.71 -2.10
CA MET A 20 -2.40 8.08 -2.35
C MET A 20 -2.12 8.33 -3.84
N ALA A 21 -2.81 7.60 -4.72
CA ALA A 21 -2.76 7.83 -6.16
C ALA A 21 -3.43 9.16 -6.54
N SER A 22 -4.57 9.46 -5.93
CA SER A 22 -5.30 10.72 -6.10
C SER A 22 -4.47 11.93 -5.65
N ASP A 23 -3.67 11.75 -4.60
CA ASP A 23 -2.71 12.73 -4.09
C ASP A 23 -1.42 12.85 -4.93
N GLY A 24 -1.26 12.06 -6.00
CA GLY A 24 -0.09 12.08 -6.87
C GLY A 24 1.17 11.46 -6.26
N LEU A 25 1.04 10.68 -5.20
CA LEU A 25 2.17 10.02 -4.53
C LEU A 25 2.62 8.75 -5.26
N LEU A 26 1.72 8.11 -5.99
CA LEU A 26 1.99 6.91 -6.76
C LEU A 26 1.04 6.79 -7.96
N THR A 27 1.35 5.87 -8.85
CA THR A 27 0.46 5.43 -9.92
C THR A 27 0.41 3.91 -9.96
N VAL A 28 -0.76 3.35 -10.27
CA VAL A 28 -0.93 1.91 -10.52
C VAL A 28 -1.01 1.72 -12.03
N LYS A 29 -0.07 0.97 -12.59
CA LYS A 29 0.00 0.64 -14.03
C LYS A 29 -0.47 -0.79 -14.21
N ASN A 30 -1.40 -0.99 -15.14
CA ASN A 30 -1.89 -2.31 -15.60
C ASN A 30 -2.35 -3.29 -14.49
N GLY A 31 -2.61 -2.80 -13.28
CA GLY A 31 -3.03 -3.63 -12.13
C GLY A 31 -1.91 -4.40 -11.43
N ASP A 32 -0.71 -4.48 -12.01
CA ASP A 32 0.40 -5.32 -11.52
C ASP A 32 1.63 -4.51 -11.06
N LEU A 33 1.69 -3.21 -11.36
CA LEU A 33 2.83 -2.36 -11.06
C LEU A 33 2.43 -1.07 -10.33
N VAL A 34 2.99 -0.85 -9.14
CA VAL A 34 2.89 0.42 -8.41
C VAL A 34 4.17 1.23 -8.60
N GLU A 35 4.07 2.39 -9.23
CA GLU A 35 5.17 3.32 -9.41
C GLU A 35 5.04 4.52 -8.47
N VAL A 36 6.02 4.69 -7.58
CA VAL A 36 6.02 5.76 -6.58
C VAL A 36 6.65 7.02 -7.17
N SER A 37 5.95 8.15 -7.06
CA SER A 37 6.42 9.45 -7.54
C SER A 37 7.55 9.99 -6.65
N SER A 38 8.26 11.01 -7.12
CA SER A 38 9.29 11.68 -6.32
C SER A 38 8.76 12.21 -4.98
N ALA A 39 7.51 12.69 -4.93
CA ALA A 39 6.86 13.12 -3.70
C ALA A 39 6.48 11.93 -2.81
N GLY A 40 5.95 10.85 -3.42
CA GLY A 40 5.61 9.63 -2.70
C GLY A 40 6.79 8.94 -2.03
N ARG A 41 8.03 9.13 -2.51
CA ARG A 41 9.24 8.58 -1.88
C ARG A 41 9.41 9.00 -0.43
N PHE A 42 9.00 10.22 -0.06
CA PHE A 42 9.03 10.67 1.33
C PHE A 42 8.04 9.89 2.22
N LEU A 43 6.99 9.34 1.62
CA LEU A 43 5.94 8.56 2.28
C LEU A 43 6.04 7.06 1.95
N LEU A 44 7.16 6.60 1.38
CA LEU A 44 7.33 5.23 0.90
C LEU A 44 7.01 4.19 1.97
N ARG A 45 7.37 4.46 3.23
CA ARG A 45 7.04 3.58 4.36
C ARG A 45 5.52 3.40 4.50
N ASN A 46 4.75 4.48 4.42
CA ASN A 46 3.28 4.41 4.53
C ASN A 46 2.66 3.69 3.33
N ILE A 47 3.20 3.91 2.13
CA ILE A 47 2.77 3.21 0.91
C ILE A 47 3.02 1.70 1.05
N CYS A 48 4.21 1.28 1.50
CA CYS A 48 4.53 -0.14 1.66
C CYS A 48 3.76 -0.82 2.81
N MET A 49 3.39 -0.07 3.85
CA MET A 49 2.60 -0.60 4.98
C MET A 49 1.22 -1.11 4.56
N VAL A 50 0.69 -0.66 3.42
CA VAL A 50 -0.58 -1.17 2.87
C VAL A 50 -0.51 -2.69 2.63
N PHE A 51 0.64 -3.21 2.23
CA PHE A 51 0.84 -4.63 1.92
C PHE A 51 1.38 -5.47 3.08
N ASP A 52 1.51 -4.89 4.29
CA ASP A 52 2.07 -5.60 5.44
C ASP A 52 0.97 -6.34 6.23
N CYS A 53 0.85 -7.64 5.96
CA CYS A 53 -0.10 -8.56 6.60
C CYS A 53 0.04 -8.61 8.14
N TYR A 54 1.21 -8.29 8.69
CA TYR A 54 1.45 -8.35 10.13
C TYR A 54 0.98 -7.10 10.88
N LEU A 55 0.70 -5.98 10.19
CA LEU A 55 0.21 -4.76 10.83
C LEU A 55 -1.23 -4.87 11.30
N GLY A 56 -2.07 -5.67 10.62
CA GLY A 56 -3.45 -5.94 11.03
C GLY A 56 -3.60 -6.87 12.23
N HIS A 57 -2.54 -7.61 12.59
CA HIS A 57 -2.59 -8.72 13.55
C HIS A 57 -2.12 -8.36 14.97
N THR A 58 -1.75 -7.11 15.24
CA THR A 58 -1.32 -6.70 16.60
C THR A 58 -2.35 -5.77 17.25
N PRO A 59 -3.37 -6.28 17.95
CA PRO A 59 -4.27 -5.44 18.75
C PRO A 59 -3.44 -4.76 19.84
N GLY A 60 -3.35 -3.42 19.78
CA GLY A 60 -2.77 -2.60 20.85
C GLY A 60 -1.30 -2.20 20.69
N ARG A 61 -0.63 -2.44 19.56
CA ARG A 61 0.68 -1.79 19.33
C ARG A 61 0.46 -0.38 18.77
N PRO A 62 0.93 0.67 19.46
CA PRO A 62 0.78 2.03 18.95
C PRO A 62 1.43 2.13 17.57
N ARG A 63 0.70 2.74 16.62
CA ARG A 63 1.18 3.12 15.29
C ARG A 63 2.38 4.06 15.45
N HIS A 64 3.58 3.53 15.65
CA HIS A 64 4.84 4.28 15.59
C HIS A 64 5.24 4.50 14.12
N SER A 65 4.31 5.11 13.38
CA SER A 65 4.65 6.03 12.30
C SER A 65 4.08 7.36 12.73
N ARG A 66 4.83 8.09 13.57
CA ARG A 66 4.64 9.54 13.68
C ARG A 66 5.25 10.11 12.42
N VAL A 67 4.43 10.24 11.39
CA VAL A 67 4.69 11.22 10.33
C VAL A 67 4.39 12.57 10.98
N ILE A 68 5.40 13.45 10.99
CA ILE A 68 5.29 14.83 11.48
C ILE A 68 4.63 15.67 10.38
#